data_AF-A0A8T0FEL2-F1
#
_entry.id   AF-A0A8T0FEL2-F1
#
_cell.length_a   1.000
_cell.length_b   1.000
_cell.length_c   1.000
_cell.angle_alpha   90.00
_cell.angle_beta   90.00
_cell.angle_gamma   90.00
#
_symmetry.space_group_name_H-M   'P 1'
#
loop_
_entity.id
_entity.type
_entity.pdbx_description
1 polymer ?
#
loop_
_entity_poly.entity_id
_entity_poly.type
_entity_poly.pdbx_seq_one_letter_code
_entity_poly.pdbx_strand_id
1 'polypeptide(L)'
;MSLLNYIGFTAHVHFFQYNDYLHPVEIAISNVYSEKTFGTCVDAPYCSSTYRDADKNNYLSTSVHKVKFPHSRMGSLPLDQAEIFLKSHYLWLDPGRGQSLAVRGLSQKLFFHALGFRVVDVETDMFQRDCTSLFNYRQ
;
A
#
# COMPACT_ATOMS: atom_id res chain seq x y z
N MET A 1 4.87 24.74 7.12
CA MET A 1 3.88 23.69 7.42
C MET A 1 4.59 22.35 7.40
N SER A 2 4.29 21.45 8.35
CA SER A 2 4.92 20.12 8.41
C SER A 2 4.28 19.15 7.40
N LEU A 3 5.04 18.17 6.92
CA LEU A 3 4.59 17.07 6.04
C LEU A 3 3.36 16.34 6.62
N LEU A 4 3.31 16.23 7.95
CA LEU A 4 2.21 15.66 8.74
C LEU A 4 0.86 16.35 8.52
N ASN A 5 0.85 17.68 8.31
CA ASN A 5 -0.39 18.44 8.13
C ASN A 5 -1.08 18.20 6.77
N TYR A 6 -0.47 17.36 5.93
CA TYR A 6 -0.94 17.09 4.58
C TYR A 6 -1.26 15.61 4.34
N ILE A 7 -1.17 14.76 5.38
CA ILE A 7 -1.63 13.38 5.33
C ILE A 7 -3.13 13.36 5.60
N GLY A 8 -3.92 13.00 4.59
CA GLY A 8 -5.37 12.84 4.71
C GLY A 8 -5.85 11.41 4.65
N PHE A 9 -4.95 10.49 4.26
CA PHE A 9 -5.28 9.09 4.02
C PHE A 9 -4.18 8.20 4.57
N THR A 10 -4.57 7.01 5.02
CA THR A 10 -3.67 5.86 5.10
C THR A 10 -4.00 4.92 3.96
N ALA A 11 -3.02 4.20 3.42
CA ALA A 11 -3.25 3.24 2.36
C ALA A 11 -2.41 1.98 2.57
N HIS A 12 -2.90 0.86 2.04
CA HIS A 12 -2.11 -0.37 2.01
C HIS A 12 -2.30 -1.13 0.70
N VAL A 13 -1.27 -1.87 0.35
CA VAL A 13 -1.31 -2.89 -0.69
C VAL A 13 -0.58 -4.13 -0.19
N HIS A 14 -1.26 -5.26 -0.32
CA HIS A 14 -0.68 -6.58 -0.09
C HIS A 14 -0.26 -7.19 -1.42
N PHE A 15 0.88 -7.88 -1.41
CA PHE A 15 1.45 -8.50 -2.61
C PHE A 15 1.65 -9.99 -2.40
N PHE A 16 1.41 -10.75 -3.46
CA PHE A 16 1.99 -12.08 -3.63
C PHE A 16 3.06 -12.06 -4.72
N GLN A 17 4.03 -12.96 -4.60
CA GLN A 17 5.08 -13.13 -5.59
C GLN A 17 4.67 -14.19 -6.61
N TYR A 18 4.89 -13.94 -7.89
CA TYR A 18 4.64 -14.88 -8.98
C TYR A 18 5.77 -14.74 -10.01
N ASN A 19 6.62 -15.76 -10.12
CA ASN A 19 7.79 -15.77 -11.01
C ASN A 19 8.69 -14.54 -10.79
N ASP A 20 9.01 -14.24 -9.53
CA ASP A 20 9.79 -13.06 -9.09
C ASP A 20 9.13 -11.68 -9.28
N TYR A 21 7.89 -11.62 -9.76
CA TYR A 21 7.11 -10.38 -9.81
C TYR A 21 6.17 -10.26 -8.62
N LEU A 22 6.08 -9.06 -8.03
CA LEU A 22 5.08 -8.73 -7.02
C LEU A 22 3.77 -8.36 -7.71
N HIS A 23 2.74 -9.16 -7.49
CA HIS A 23 1.37 -8.87 -7.93
C HIS A 23 0.54 -8.38 -6.75
N PRO A 24 -0.11 -7.21 -6.84
CA PRO A 24 -1.03 -6.75 -5.81
C PRO A 24 -2.23 -7.69 -5.70
N VAL A 25 -2.62 -8.05 -4.48
CA VAL A 25 -3.74 -8.97 -4.20
C VAL A 25 -4.83 -8.35 -3.34
N GLU A 26 -4.51 -7.27 -2.64
CA GLU A 26 -5.47 -6.44 -1.94
C GLU A 26 -4.94 -5.02 -1.92
N ILE A 27 -5.81 -4.06 -2.17
CA ILE A 27 -5.49 -2.63 -2.15
C ILE A 27 -6.57 -1.88 -1.40
N ALA A 28 -6.20 -0.93 -0.57
CA ALA A 28 -7.15 -0.09 0.15
C ALA A 28 -6.60 1.31 0.47
N ILE A 29 -7.52 2.26 0.61
CA ILE A 29 -7.31 3.58 1.21
C ILE A 29 -8.31 3.78 2.34
N SER A 30 -7.90 4.50 3.37
CA SER A 30 -8.76 4.95 4.45
C SER A 30 -8.55 6.44 4.67
N ASN A 31 -9.62 7.21 4.76
CA ASN A 31 -9.53 8.64 5.04
C ASN A 31 -9.42 8.86 6.55
N VAL A 32 -8.39 9.58 6.97
CA VAL A 32 -8.05 9.77 8.39
C VAL A 32 -9.13 10.55 9.15
N TYR A 33 -9.87 11.43 8.48
CA TYR A 33 -10.86 12.31 9.12
C TYR A 33 -12.26 11.72 9.18
N SER A 34 -12.66 11.00 8.14
CA SER A 34 -14.01 10.42 8.03
C SER A 34 -14.06 8.93 8.37
N GLU A 35 -12.89 8.30 8.55
CA GLU A 35 -12.70 6.86 8.82
C GLU A 35 -13.28 5.94 7.74
N LYS A 36 -13.75 6.51 6.62
CA LYS A 36 -14.24 5.75 5.46
C LYS A 36 -13.09 5.03 4.81
N THR A 37 -13.24 3.72 4.69
CA THR A 37 -12.26 2.81 4.09
C THR A 37 -12.83 2.22 2.82
N PHE A 38 -12.04 2.29 1.74
CA PHE A 38 -12.36 1.72 0.44
C PHE A 38 -11.23 0.78 0.06
N GLY A 39 -11.55 -0.50 -0.11
CA GLY A 39 -10.58 -1.50 -0.50
C GLY A 39 -11.23 -2.63 -1.28
N THR A 40 -10.39 -3.36 -2.01
CA THR A 40 -10.82 -4.50 -2.82
C THR A 40 -9.70 -5.52 -2.96
N CYS A 41 -10.07 -6.78 -3.14
CA CYS A 41 -9.14 -7.82 -3.54
C CYS A 41 -8.93 -7.78 -5.06
N VAL A 42 -7.69 -7.99 -5.49
CA VAL A 42 -7.27 -7.88 -6.89
C VAL A 42 -7.13 -9.26 -7.50
N ASP A 43 -7.82 -9.48 -8.61
CA ASP A 43 -7.78 -10.73 -9.35
C ASP A 43 -6.38 -11.00 -9.95
N ALA A 44 -6.00 -12.29 -9.92
CA ALA A 44 -4.71 -12.77 -10.42
C ALA A 44 -4.86 -14.00 -11.36
N PRO A 45 -5.73 -13.97 -12.39
CA PRO A 45 -6.15 -15.15 -13.15
C PRO A 45 -5.06 -15.76 -14.04
N TYR A 46 -3.97 -15.03 -14.28
CA TYR A 46 -2.84 -15.46 -15.12
C TYR A 46 -1.53 -15.59 -14.35
N CYS A 47 -1.59 -15.48 -13.03
CA CYS A 47 -0.43 -15.59 -12.17
C CYS A 47 -0.18 -17.06 -11.83
N SER A 48 0.97 -17.58 -12.27
CA SER A 48 1.49 -18.88 -11.86
C SER A 48 2.61 -18.70 -10.82
N SER A 49 2.59 -19.50 -9.77
CA SER A 49 3.64 -19.48 -8.74
C SER A 49 4.64 -20.60 -8.99
N THR A 50 5.94 -20.29 -8.87
CA THR A 50 6.93 -21.34 -8.62
C THR A 50 6.70 -21.96 -7.24
N TYR A 51 7.32 -23.11 -6.96
CA TYR A 51 7.25 -23.72 -5.62
C TYR A 51 7.75 -22.76 -4.53
N ARG A 52 8.83 -22.02 -4.81
CA ARG A 52 9.42 -21.04 -3.89
C ARG A 52 8.47 -19.88 -3.62
N ASP A 53 7.82 -19.36 -4.66
CA ASP A 53 6.83 -18.29 -4.53
C ASP A 53 5.62 -18.75 -3.73
N ALA A 54 5.14 -19.98 -3.98
CA ALA A 54 4.00 -20.54 -3.28
C ALA A 54 4.27 -20.70 -1.77
N ASP A 55 5.46 -21.16 -1.38
CA ASP A 55 5.85 -21.27 0.03
C ASP A 55 5.88 -19.89 0.72
N LYS A 56 6.51 -18.91 0.08
CA LYS A 56 6.53 -17.52 0.57
C LYS A 56 5.12 -16.93 0.67
N ASN A 57 4.29 -17.11 -0.35
CA ASN A 57 2.92 -16.59 -0.37
C ASN A 57 2.04 -17.27 0.69
N ASN A 58 2.23 -18.57 0.94
CA ASN A 58 1.56 -19.27 2.04
C ASN A 58 1.95 -18.67 3.40
N TYR A 59 3.24 -18.39 3.62
CA TYR A 59 3.68 -17.70 4.83
C TYR A 59 3.05 -16.31 4.96
N LEU A 60 3.08 -15.49 3.90
CA LEU A 60 2.49 -14.15 3.89
C LEU A 60 0.98 -14.17 4.15
N SER A 61 0.29 -15.10 3.48
CA SER A 61 -1.14 -15.36 3.64
C SER A 61 -1.47 -15.77 5.07
N THR A 62 -0.68 -16.64 5.70
CA THR A 62 -1.01 -17.18 7.02
C THR A 62 -0.51 -16.32 8.17
N SER A 63 0.55 -15.54 7.99
CA SER A 63 1.29 -14.93 9.11
C SER A 63 1.38 -13.41 9.04
N VAL A 64 1.23 -12.80 7.86
CA VAL A 64 1.42 -11.36 7.69
C VAL A 64 0.11 -10.63 7.48
N HIS A 65 -0.58 -10.89 6.37
CA HIS A 65 -1.72 -10.06 5.95
C HIS A 65 -3.05 -10.82 5.85
N LYS A 66 -3.08 -12.14 6.05
CA LYS A 66 -4.32 -12.94 6.13
C LYS A 66 -5.18 -12.97 4.85
N VAL A 67 -4.71 -12.41 3.74
CA VAL A 67 -5.31 -12.58 2.41
C VAL A 67 -5.07 -14.03 1.97
N LYS A 68 -6.12 -14.75 1.57
CA LYS A 68 -6.04 -16.18 1.27
C LYS A 68 -5.24 -16.46 -0.02
N PHE A 69 -4.32 -17.43 0.07
CA PHE A 69 -3.59 -18.03 -1.05
C PHE A 69 -4.07 -19.49 -1.29
N PRO A 70 -4.12 -20.01 -2.54
CA PRO A 70 -3.86 -19.33 -3.81
C PRO A 70 -4.94 -18.29 -4.14
N HIS A 71 -4.51 -17.09 -4.55
CA HIS A 71 -5.40 -15.95 -4.79
C HIS A 71 -6.00 -15.93 -6.21
N SER A 72 -5.65 -16.90 -7.05
CA SER A 72 -5.84 -16.84 -8.50
C SER A 72 -7.31 -16.81 -8.97
N ARG A 73 -8.30 -16.84 -8.06
CA ARG A 73 -9.75 -16.75 -8.36
C ARG A 73 -10.60 -16.14 -7.23
N MET A 74 -10.02 -15.26 -6.41
CA MET A 74 -10.73 -14.69 -5.24
C MET A 74 -10.75 -13.16 -5.21
N GLY A 75 -10.18 -12.50 -6.23
CA GLY A 75 -10.30 -11.06 -6.37
C GLY A 75 -11.72 -10.66 -6.75
N SER A 76 -12.10 -9.43 -6.41
CA SER A 76 -13.40 -8.88 -6.81
C SER A 76 -13.29 -8.11 -8.14
N LEU A 77 -12.09 -7.67 -8.50
CA LEU A 77 -11.81 -6.85 -9.67
C LEU A 77 -10.44 -7.17 -10.28
N PRO A 78 -10.28 -7.13 -11.62
CA PRO A 78 -8.98 -6.99 -12.27
C PRO A 78 -8.20 -5.77 -11.76
N LEU A 79 -6.86 -5.80 -11.85
CA LEU A 79 -5.99 -4.75 -11.28
C LEU A 79 -6.32 -3.35 -11.81
N ASP A 80 -6.49 -3.20 -13.11
CA ASP A 80 -6.84 -1.92 -13.74
C ASP A 80 -8.17 -1.35 -13.19
N GLN A 81 -9.17 -2.20 -13.01
CA GLN A 81 -10.46 -1.80 -12.41
C GLN A 81 -10.32 -1.47 -10.92
N ALA A 82 -9.52 -2.22 -10.18
CA ALA A 82 -9.25 -1.97 -8.78
C ALA A 82 -8.51 -0.62 -8.57
N GLU A 83 -7.57 -0.29 -9.45
CA GLU A 83 -6.88 1.01 -9.47
C GLU A 83 -7.83 2.16 -9.79
N ILE A 84 -8.69 2.02 -10.80
CA ILE A 84 -9.73 3.01 -11.14
C ILE A 84 -10.69 3.22 -9.97
N PHE A 85 -11.12 2.13 -9.34
CA PHE A 85 -11.97 2.16 -8.14
C PHE A 85 -11.33 3.00 -7.04
N LEU A 86 -10.06 2.73 -6.71
CA LEU A 86 -9.33 3.47 -5.68
C LEU A 86 -9.15 4.95 -5.99
N LYS A 87 -8.74 5.28 -7.22
CA LYS A 87 -8.59 6.67 -7.67
C LYS A 87 -9.89 7.46 -7.56
N SER A 88 -11.00 6.84 -7.96
CA SER A 88 -12.31 7.47 -7.91
C SER A 88 -12.74 7.79 -6.47
N HIS A 89 -12.51 6.86 -5.54
CA HIS A 89 -12.84 7.06 -4.12
C HIS A 89 -11.92 8.08 -3.45
N TYR A 90 -10.63 8.10 -3.81
CA TYR A 90 -9.71 9.14 -3.36
C TYR A 90 -10.20 10.53 -3.79
N LEU A 91 -10.52 10.73 -5.08
CA LEU A 91 -10.99 12.01 -5.60
C LEU A 91 -12.33 12.44 -4.98
N TRP A 92 -13.20 11.48 -4.65
CA TRP A 92 -14.46 11.77 -3.97
C TRP A 92 -14.25 12.27 -2.53
N LEU A 93 -13.30 11.68 -1.80
CA LEU A 93 -12.97 12.07 -0.43
C LEU A 93 -12.04 13.29 -0.34
N ASP A 94 -11.27 13.54 -1.39
CA ASP A 94 -10.35 14.67 -1.50
C ASP A 94 -10.54 15.40 -2.84
N PRO A 95 -11.59 16.24 -2.96
CA PRO A 95 -11.90 16.95 -4.20
C PRO A 95 -10.90 18.10 -4.42
N GLY A 96 -9.68 17.75 -4.82
CA GLY A 96 -8.64 18.67 -5.25
C GLY A 96 -7.79 19.29 -4.13
N ARG A 97 -7.83 18.80 -2.88
CA ARG A 97 -6.93 19.32 -1.83
C ARG A 97 -5.55 18.67 -1.90
N GLY A 98 -5.42 17.54 -2.59
CA GLY A 98 -4.15 16.88 -2.91
C GLY A 98 -3.49 16.23 -1.71
N GLN A 99 -4.27 15.79 -0.72
CA GLN A 99 -3.79 15.18 0.51
C GLN A 99 -3.00 13.90 0.23
N SER A 100 -1.95 13.69 1.00
CA SER A 100 -1.04 12.55 0.83
C SER A 100 -1.58 11.28 1.49
N LEU A 101 -1.17 10.14 0.93
CA LEU A 101 -1.38 8.81 1.46
C LEU A 101 -0.18 8.43 2.32
N ALA A 102 -0.42 8.11 3.58
CA ALA A 102 0.56 7.44 4.43
C ALA A 102 0.54 5.94 4.18
N VAL A 103 1.69 5.36 3.88
CA VAL A 103 1.87 3.92 3.65
C VAL A 103 3.01 3.39 4.49
N ARG A 104 3.15 2.06 4.56
CA ARG A 104 4.25 1.41 5.26
C ARG A 104 5.16 0.66 4.30
N GLY A 105 6.38 1.16 4.12
CA GLY A 105 7.43 0.52 3.36
C GLY A 105 7.47 0.88 1.87
N LEU A 106 8.65 0.72 1.29
CA LEU A 106 8.99 1.19 -0.06
C LEU A 106 8.10 0.59 -1.17
N SER A 107 7.78 -0.70 -1.11
CA SER A 107 6.97 -1.35 -2.15
C SER A 107 5.56 -0.75 -2.24
N GLN A 108 4.94 -0.42 -1.11
CA GLN A 108 3.63 0.23 -1.10
C GLN A 108 3.74 1.67 -1.62
N LYS A 109 4.80 2.39 -1.22
CA LYS A 109 5.07 3.76 -1.70
C LYS A 109 5.19 3.80 -3.21
N LEU A 110 5.99 2.91 -3.80
CA LEU A 110 6.18 2.83 -5.25
C LEU A 110 4.89 2.50 -5.98
N PHE A 111 4.08 1.57 -5.47
CA PHE A 111 2.80 1.21 -6.06
C PHE A 111 1.84 2.42 -6.11
N PHE A 112 1.55 3.04 -4.97
CA PHE A 112 0.61 4.18 -4.94
C PHE A 112 1.16 5.42 -5.66
N HIS A 113 2.48 5.62 -5.68
CA HIS A 113 3.08 6.70 -6.45
C HIS A 113 2.93 6.47 -7.96
N ALA A 114 3.07 5.22 -8.45
CA ALA A 114 2.82 4.89 -9.85
C ALA A 114 1.36 5.13 -10.28
N LEU A 115 0.42 5.06 -9.33
CA LEU A 115 -0.97 5.45 -9.56
C LEU A 115 -1.16 6.97 -9.63
N GLY A 116 -0.15 7.77 -9.30
CA GLY A 116 -0.22 9.24 -9.34
C GLY A 116 -0.65 9.89 -8.03
N PHE A 117 -0.69 9.14 -6.93
CA PHE A 117 -0.94 9.71 -5.61
C PHE A 117 0.32 10.39 -5.05
N ARG A 118 0.13 11.38 -4.18
CA ARG A 118 1.19 11.85 -3.29
C ARG A 118 1.30 10.87 -2.13
N VAL A 119 2.48 10.31 -1.91
CA VAL A 119 2.67 9.21 -0.95
C VAL A 119 3.83 9.50 -0.01
N VAL A 120 3.60 9.24 1.27
CA VAL A 120 4.58 9.33 2.36
C VAL A 120 4.74 7.94 2.95
N ASP A 121 5.96 7.42 2.96
CA ASP A 121 6.28 6.22 3.73
C ASP A 121 6.55 6.62 5.18
N VAL A 122 5.72 6.14 6.09
CA VAL A 122 5.77 6.49 7.50
C VAL A 122 7.10 6.08 8.12
N GLU A 123 7.72 4.98 7.67
CA GLU A 123 8.98 4.51 8.25
C GLU A 123 10.18 5.35 7.82
N THR A 124 10.25 5.72 6.53
CA THR A 124 11.43 6.35 5.95
C THR A 124 11.32 7.87 5.83
N ASP A 125 10.14 8.42 5.59
CA ASP A 125 9.96 9.85 5.33
C ASP A 125 9.59 10.63 6.61
N MET A 126 8.96 9.99 7.59
CA MET A 126 8.48 10.66 8.81
C MET A 126 9.47 10.59 9.98
N PHE A 127 10.26 9.51 10.08
CA PHE A 127 11.25 9.33 11.16
C PHE A 127 12.65 9.85 10.82
N GLN A 128 12.85 10.53 9.68
CA GLN A 128 14.14 11.14 9.32
C GLN A 128 14.49 12.43 10.09
N ARG A 129 13.77 12.78 11.17
CA ARG A 129 14.13 13.87 12.07
C ARG A 129 14.61 13.32 13.41
N ASP A 130 15.93 13.16 13.51
CA ASP A 130 16.80 13.34 14.70
C ASP A 130 18.05 12.43 14.71
N CYS A 131 18.80 12.38 13.61
CA CYS A 131 20.20 11.88 13.67
C CYS A 131 21.23 12.97 13.99
N THR A 132 20.81 14.24 14.15
CA THR A 132 21.70 15.35 14.53
C THR A 132 21.71 15.66 16.02
N SER A 133 20.82 15.08 16.84
CA SER A 133 20.81 15.26 18.29
C SER A 133 21.67 14.25 19.07
N LEU A 134 22.12 13.16 18.42
CA LEU A 134 22.96 12.13 19.07
C LEU A 134 24.47 12.42 19.04
N PHE A 135 24.93 13.49 18.38
CA PHE A 135 26.36 13.85 18.29
C PHE A 135 26.81 15.01 19.20
N ASN A 136 25.92 15.59 20.03
CA ASN A 136 26.27 16.71 20.92
C ASN A 136 26.46 16.36 22.41
N TYR A 137 26.60 15.08 22.77
CA TYR A 137 26.88 14.65 24.16
C TYR A 137 28.29 14.06 24.33
N ARG A 138 29.30 14.70 23.73
CA ARG A 138 30.71 14.54 24.15
C ARG A 138 31.41 15.91 24.09
N GLN A 139 31.16 16.73 25.10
CA GLN A 139 32.13 17.69 25.62
C GLN A 139 32.41 17.33 27.07
#